data_AF-A0A1V2BAK2-F1
#
_entry.id   AF-A0A1V2BAK2-F1
#
_cell.length_a   1.000
_cell.length_b   1.000
_cell.length_c   1.000
_cell.angle_alpha   90.00
_cell.angle_beta   90.00
_cell.angle_gamma   90.00
#
_symmetry.space_group_name_H-M   'P 1'
#
loop_
_entity.id
_entity.type
_entity.pdbx_description
1 polymer ?
#
loop_
_entity_poly.entity_id
_entity_poly.type
_entity_poly.pdbx_seq_one_letter_code
_entity_poly.pdbx_strand_id
1 'polypeptide(L)' 'MTFNRLLLQEYIALGQRVKSFRVEVLDHGQFKEIANETTIGHKRILLLPDTETKGLRITITAAKACPVLSEVQLFNAPKS' A
#
# COMPACT_ATOMS: atom_id res chain seq x y z
N MET A 1 -12.90 3.27 -8.84
CA MET A 1 -13.04 2.31 -7.72
C MET A 1 -12.99 3.11 -6.43
N THR A 2 -13.70 2.68 -5.39
CA THR A 2 -13.67 3.33 -4.07
C THR A 2 -13.13 2.33 -3.06
N PHE A 3 -12.16 2.76 -2.24
CA PHE A 3 -11.57 1.95 -1.19
C PHE A 3 -11.21 2.82 0.01
N ASN A 4 -11.10 2.21 1.18
CA ASN A 4 -10.66 2.87 2.40
C ASN A 4 -9.71 2.00 3.24
N ARG A 5 -9.36 0.81 2.73
CA ARG A 5 -8.30 -0.04 3.27
C ARG A 5 -7.40 -0.53 2.16
N LEU A 6 -6.09 -0.50 2.42
CA LEU A 6 -5.07 -1.16 1.61
C LEU A 6 -4.36 -2.19 2.47
N LEU A 7 -4.36 -3.45 2.04
CA LEU A 7 -3.59 -4.52 2.64
C LEU A 7 -2.38 -4.84 1.75
N LEU A 8 -1.21 -4.88 2.37
CA LEU A 8 0.04 -5.31 1.79
C LEU A 8 0.64 -6.44 2.62
N GLN A 9 1.27 -7.41 1.97
CA GLN A 9 1.95 -8.51 2.63
C GLN A 9 3.21 -8.89 1.87
N GLU A 10 4.34 -8.97 2.59
CA GLU A 10 5.58 -9.54 2.05
C GLU A 10 5.54 -11.07 2.14
N TYR A 11 6.30 -11.72 1.25
CA TYR A 11 6.55 -13.16 1.35
C TYR A 11 7.55 -13.43 2.48
N ILE A 12 7.05 -13.43 3.73
CA ILE A 12 7.85 -13.38 4.95
C ILE A 12 8.81 -14.57 5.13
N ALA A 13 8.56 -15.70 4.44
CA ALA A 13 9.46 -16.85 4.42
C ALA A 13 10.87 -16.49 3.87
N LEU A 14 10.97 -15.45 3.03
CA LEU A 14 12.24 -14.91 2.52
C LEU A 14 12.76 -13.70 3.31
N GLY A 15 12.20 -13.48 4.51
CA GLY A 15 12.49 -12.35 5.39
C GLY A 15 11.72 -11.07 5.06
N GLN A 16 11.70 -10.14 6.01
CA GLN A 16 11.15 -8.81 5.83
C GLN A 16 12.17 -7.88 5.16
N ARG A 17 11.82 -7.31 4.00
CA ARG A 17 12.74 -6.55 3.15
C ARG A 17 12.36 -5.09 3.05
N VAL A 18 11.09 -4.74 2.96
CA VAL A 18 10.64 -3.34 2.81
C VAL A 18 10.97 -2.53 4.07
N LYS A 19 11.64 -1.38 3.87
CA LYS A 19 11.99 -0.41 4.94
C LYS A 19 11.12 0.83 4.89
N SER A 20 10.74 1.28 3.70
CA SER A 20 9.80 2.37 3.48
C SER A 20 9.10 2.26 2.12
N PHE A 21 7.88 2.75 2.07
CA PHE A 21 7.06 2.82 0.86
C PHE A 21 6.08 3.98 0.95
N ARG A 22 5.63 4.46 -0.21
CA ARG A 22 4.51 5.40 -0.29
C ARG A 22 3.39 4.86 -1.14
N VAL A 23 2.19 5.37 -0.89
CA VAL A 23 0.97 5.04 -1.62
C VAL A 23 0.45 6.32 -2.26
N GLU A 24 0.19 6.26 -3.55
CA GLU A 24 -0.26 7.37 -4.36
C GLU A 24 -1.51 6.95 -5.14
N VAL A 25 -2.44 7.88 -5.34
CA VAL A 25 -3.64 7.67 -6.17
C VAL A 25 -3.63 8.60 -7.36
N LEU A 26 -4.22 8.12 -8.46
CA LEU A 26 -4.39 8.93 -9.65
C LEU A 26 -5.55 9.89 -9.43
N ASP A 27 -5.24 11.17 -9.43
CA ASP A 27 -6.17 12.29 -9.27
C ASP A 27 -5.91 13.31 -10.39
N HIS A 28 -6.93 13.61 -11.20
CA HIS A 28 -6.84 14.51 -12.35
C HIS A 28 -5.61 14.30 -13.27
N GLY A 29 -5.21 13.05 -13.50
CA GLY A 29 -4.09 12.69 -14.37
C GLY A 29 -2.71 12.74 -13.70
N GLN A 30 -2.64 13.08 -12.41
CA GLN A 30 -1.41 13.11 -11.63
C GLN A 30 -1.49 12.13 -10.45
N PHE A 31 -0.34 11.59 -10.04
CA PHE A 31 -0.28 10.77 -8.84
C PHE A 31 -0.09 11.67 -7.62
N LYS A 32 -1.02 11.56 -6.65
CA LYS A 32 -0.99 12.28 -5.39
C LYS A 32 -0.77 11.30 -4.24
N GLU A 33 0.20 11.59 -3.39
CA GLU A 33 0.50 10.78 -2.21
C GLU A 33 -0.66 10.84 -1.19
N ILE A 34 -1.03 9.67 -0.67
CA ILE A 34 -2.06 9.49 0.36
C ILE A 34 -1.54 8.77 1.62
N ALA A 35 -0.37 8.13 1.54
CA ALA A 35 0.32 7.55 2.69
C ALA A 35 1.83 7.43 2.44
N ASN A 36 2.62 7.57 3.49
CA ASN A 36 4.06 7.34 3.50
C ASN A 36 4.41 6.57 4.77
N GLU A 37 4.93 5.36 4.58
CA GLU A 37 4.94 4.31 5.58
C GLU A 37 6.29 3.59 5.58
N THR A 38 6.56 2.84 6.64
CA THR A 38 7.84 2.16 6.82
C THR A 38 7.79 0.70 6.38
N THR A 39 7.34 -0.19 7.26
CA THR A 39 7.44 -1.63 7.07
C THR A 39 6.14 -2.26 6.59
N ILE A 40 6.25 -3.35 5.83
CA ILE A 40 5.10 -4.20 5.45
C ILE A 40 5.10 -5.48 6.29
N GLY A 41 6.15 -6.30 6.20
CA GLY A 41 6.28 -7.55 6.94
C GLY A 41 5.18 -8.56 6.60
N HIS A 42 4.75 -9.33 7.61
CA HIS A 42 3.74 -10.37 7.43
C HIS A 42 2.38 -9.80 6.97
N LYS A 43 1.96 -8.64 7.47
CA LYS A 43 0.72 -7.98 7.06
C LYS A 43 0.70 -6.53 7.50
N ARG A 44 0.43 -5.62 6.56
CA ARG A 44 0.20 -4.19 6.82
C ARG A 44 -1.15 -3.79 6.27
N ILE A 45 -2.03 -3.29 7.12
CA ILE A 45 -3.34 -2.74 6.71
C ILE A 45 -3.31 -1.25 6.98
N LEU A 46 -3.42 -0.45 5.93
CA LEU A 46 -3.57 0.99 6.04
C LEU A 46 -5.05 1.34 6.08
N LEU A 47 -5.43 2.14 7.08
CA LEU A 47 -6.73 2.79 7.15
C LEU A 47 -6.60 4.13 6.46
N LEU A 48 -7.39 4.33 5.41
CA LEU A 48 -7.39 5.51 4.57
C LEU A 48 -8.78 6.14 4.58
N PRO A 49 -8.91 7.44 4.29
CA PRO A 49 -10.20 8.02 3.94
C PRO A 49 -10.83 7.28 2.75
N ASP A 50 -12.15 7.37 2.59
CA ASP A 50 -12.81 6.87 1.37
C ASP A 50 -12.19 7.56 0.16
N THR A 51 -11.51 6.77 -0.65
CA THR A 51 -10.68 7.25 -1.75
C THR A 51 -11.23 6.67 -3.04
N GLU A 52 -11.81 7.54 -3.87
CA GLU A 52 -12.20 7.19 -5.23
C GLU A 52 -11.04 7.46 -6.19
N THR A 53 -10.66 6.46 -6.96
CA THR A 53 -9.61 6.62 -7.98
C THR A 53 -9.74 5.63 -9.12
N LYS A 54 -9.04 5.90 -10.22
CA LYS A 54 -8.85 4.97 -11.35
C LYS A 54 -7.46 4.34 -11.36
N GLY A 55 -6.56 4.77 -10.47
CA GLY A 55 -5.19 4.26 -10.40
C GLY A 55 -4.63 4.34 -8.99
N LEU A 56 -3.94 3.27 -8.60
CA LEU A 56 -3.18 3.19 -7.36
C LEU A 56 -1.73 2.90 -7.71
N ARG A 57 -0.80 3.54 -7.01
CA ARG A 57 0.64 3.28 -7.13
C ARG A 57 1.21 3.07 -5.75
N ILE A 58 1.96 1.99 -5.60
CA ILE A 58 2.75 1.71 -4.40
C ILE A 58 4.21 1.79 -4.82
N THR A 59 4.95 2.72 -4.23
CA THR A 59 6.36 2.93 -4.54
C THR A 59 7.18 2.48 -3.34
N ILE A 60 7.94 1.40 -3.48
CA ILE A 60 8.92 0.99 -2.45
C ILE A 60 10.10 1.95 -2.54
N THR A 61 10.32 2.76 -1.51
CA THR A 61 11.34 3.82 -1.49
C THR A 61 12.65 3.35 -0.86
N ALA A 62 12.61 2.35 0.01
CA ALA A 62 13.81 1.69 0.53
C ALA A 62 13.53 0.23 0.91
N ALA A 63 14.52 -0.64 0.69
CA ALA A 63 14.47 -2.04 1.06
C ALA A 63 15.84 -2.59 1.47
N LYS A 64 15.86 -3.64 2.30
CA LYS A 64 17.07 -4.37 2.72
C LYS A 64 17.59 -5.32 1.63
N ALA A 65 16.72 -5.73 0.72
CA ALA A 65 16.98 -6.59 -0.43
C ALA A 65 15.82 -6.42 -1.44
N CYS A 66 15.87 -7.12 -2.59
CA CYS A 66 14.79 -7.07 -3.59
C CYS A 66 13.42 -7.43 -2.96
N PRO A 67 12.44 -6.50 -2.92
CA PRO A 67 11.14 -6.75 -2.28
C PRO A 67 10.37 -7.88 -2.95
N VAL A 68 9.66 -8.68 -2.14
CA VAL A 68 8.77 -9.74 -2.63
C VAL A 68 7.43 -9.58 -1.92
N LEU A 69 6.41 -9.18 -2.66
CA LEU A 69 5.04 -9.04 -2.15
C LEU A 69 4.24 -10.29 -2.53
N SER A 70 3.50 -10.82 -1.57
CA SER A 70 2.54 -11.91 -1.81
C SER A 70 1.16 -11.38 -2.15
N GLU A 71 0.73 -10.30 -1.50
CA GLU A 71 -0.64 -9.78 -1.63
C GLU A 71 -0.65 -8.26 -1.70
N VAL A 72 -1.55 -7.75 -2.55
CA VAL A 72 -1.98 -6.35 -2.60
C VAL A 72 -3.50 -6.37 -2.74
N GLN A 73 -4.21 -5.94 -1.70
CA GLN A 73 -5.67 -6.03 -1.67
C GLN A 73 -6.30 -4.70 -1.25
N LEU A 74 -7.42 -4.36 -1.88
CA LEU A 74 -8.21 -3.17 -1.58
C LEU A 74 -9.56 -3.56 -1.03
N PHE A 75 -9.99 -2.86 0.02
CA PHE A 75 -11.31 -3.06 0.60
C PHE A 75 -12.04 -1.74 0.77
N ASN A 76 -13.36 -1.80 0.64
CA ASN A 76 -14.27 -0.73 1.01
C ASN A 76 -15.08 -1.19 2.24
N ALA A 77 -14.54 -0.95 3.43
CA ALA A 77 -15.15 -1.35 4.69
C ALA A 77 -16.21 -0.32 5.14
N PRO A 78 -17.28 -0.72 5.85
CA PRO A 78 -18.24 0.21 6.43
C PRO A 78 -17.58 1.18 7.42
N LYS A 79 -18.12 2.40 7.54
CA LYS A 79 -17.72 3.34 8.59
C LYS A 79 -18.32 2.87 9.92
N SER A 80 -17.46 2.73 10.93
CA SER A 80 -17.84 2.49 12.33
C SER A 80 -18.38 3.75 12.99
#